data_AF-A0A0F9B2M0-F1
#
_entry.id   AF-A0A0F9B2M0-F1
#
_cell.length_a   1.000
_cell.length_b   1.000
_cell.length_c   1.000
_cell.angle_alpha   90.00
_cell.angle_beta   90.00
_cell.angle_gamma   90.00
#
_symmetry.space_group_name_H-M   'P 1'
#
loop_
_entity.id
_entity.type
_entity.pdbx_description
1 polymer ?
#
loop_
_entity_poly.entity_id
_entity_poly.type
_entity_poly.pdbx_seq_one_letter_code
_entity_poly.pdbx_strand_id
1 'polypeptide(L)'
;MTFAATPALQAVVDHALAHETAWPREMYYPDGAYVGNREWNESGPWTDIVGPVAPRGGPAGVIMHRGERVADWGDTTRTDMTFSIAKSYLSVLAGLAVKDGLIDDLDAPVGESVSGPHFAGDHNGRITWRHMLQMNSEWRGEIFGKDDQVDHYRQIGVGADNSRKGQLRDVGAPGSYYEYNDVRVNALAYALLCRFGRPLPEVLHERIMDPIRASGDW
;
A
#
# COMPACT_ATOMS: atom_id res chain seq x y z
N MET A 1 -23.63 20.86 12.84
CA MET A 1 -23.03 21.74 13.85
C MET A 1 -21.57 21.89 13.50
N THR A 2 -21.11 23.11 13.22
CA THR A 2 -19.67 23.40 13.11
C THR A 2 -19.12 23.48 14.52
N PHE A 3 -18.30 22.53 14.92
CA PHE A 3 -17.48 22.74 16.12
C PHE A 3 -16.59 23.96 15.84
N ALA A 4 -16.66 24.97 16.70
CA ALA A 4 -15.65 26.01 16.67
C ALA A 4 -14.32 25.34 17.05
N ALA A 5 -13.38 25.26 16.11
CA ALA A 5 -12.07 24.69 16.36
C ALA A 5 -11.49 25.39 17.61
N THR A 6 -11.12 24.59 18.62
CA THR A 6 -10.44 25.16 19.79
C THR A 6 -9.12 25.79 19.33
N PRO A 7 -8.57 26.78 20.04
CA PRO A 7 -7.27 27.35 19.69
C PRO A 7 -6.17 26.29 19.53
N ALA A 8 -6.24 25.20 20.29
CA ALA A 8 -5.33 24.06 20.16
C ALA A 8 -5.52 23.30 18.83
N LEU A 9 -6.77 23.05 18.41
CA LEU A 9 -7.04 22.42 17.11
C LEU A 9 -6.63 23.33 15.96
N GLN A 10 -6.87 24.64 16.09
CA GLN A 10 -6.43 25.61 15.09
C GLN A 10 -4.91 25.61 14.94
N ALA A 11 -4.15 25.53 16.04
CA ALA A 11 -2.69 25.45 15.97
C ALA A 11 -2.20 24.18 15.22
N VAL A 12 -2.91 23.06 15.34
CA VAL A 12 -2.61 21.83 14.57
C VAL A 12 -2.90 22.05 13.08
N VAL A 13 -4.03 22.67 12.74
CA VAL A 13 -4.39 23.02 11.37
C VAL A 13 -3.35 23.94 10.75
N ASP A 14 -2.99 25.03 11.44
CA ASP A 14 -1.99 25.99 10.99
C ASP A 14 -0.63 25.33 10.78
N HIS A 15 -0.24 24.43 11.70
CA HIS A 15 0.97 23.63 11.56
C HIS A 15 0.93 22.74 10.30
N ALA A 16 -0.17 22.02 10.06
CA ALA A 16 -0.28 21.15 8.89
C ALA A 16 -0.21 21.93 7.56
N LEU A 17 -0.84 23.12 7.50
CA LEU A 17 -0.81 24.00 6.33
C LEU A 17 0.58 24.60 6.09
N ALA A 18 1.32 24.91 7.17
CA ALA A 18 2.66 25.50 7.08
C ALA A 18 3.78 24.49 6.76
N HIS A 19 3.53 23.19 6.94
CA HIS A 19 4.53 22.12 6.78
C HIS A 19 4.19 21.19 5.60
N GLU A 20 3.84 21.78 4.46
CA GLU A 20 3.62 21.03 3.23
C GLU A 20 4.93 20.36 2.71
N THR A 21 4.79 19.24 2.01
CA THR A 21 5.89 18.61 1.30
C THR A 21 6.45 19.49 0.16
N ALA A 22 7.76 19.43 -0.04
CA ALA A 22 8.44 20.06 -1.18
C ALA A 22 8.23 19.30 -2.51
N TRP A 23 7.48 18.20 -2.51
CA TRP A 23 7.22 17.43 -3.73
C TRP A 23 6.51 18.27 -4.79
N PRO A 24 6.93 18.20 -6.07
CA PRO A 24 6.23 18.84 -7.17
C PRO A 24 4.75 18.44 -7.23
N ARG A 25 3.88 19.36 -7.68
CA ARG A 25 2.44 19.07 -7.84
C ARG A 25 2.18 17.93 -8.81
N GLU A 26 2.93 17.89 -9.92
CA GLU A 26 2.83 16.86 -10.95
C GLU A 26 3.44 15.51 -10.53
N MET A 27 4.04 15.40 -9.34
CA MET A 27 4.75 14.20 -8.88
C MET A 27 6.02 13.83 -9.67
N TYR A 28 6.47 14.72 -10.56
CA TYR A 28 7.73 14.60 -11.29
C TYR A 28 8.60 15.84 -11.07
N TYR A 29 9.91 15.63 -10.89
CA TYR A 29 10.90 16.71 -10.86
C TYR A 29 11.17 17.25 -12.28
N PRO A 30 11.80 18.43 -12.42
CA PRO A 30 12.10 19.03 -13.72
C PRO A 30 12.95 18.16 -14.67
N ASP A 31 13.70 17.20 -14.13
CA ASP A 31 14.48 16.23 -14.90
C ASP A 31 13.70 14.96 -15.28
N GLY A 32 12.40 14.91 -14.99
CA GLY A 32 11.51 13.80 -15.30
C GLY A 32 11.54 12.67 -14.27
N ALA A 33 12.34 12.76 -13.21
CA ALA A 33 12.34 11.75 -12.16
C ALA A 33 11.01 11.76 -11.38
N TYR A 34 10.40 10.58 -11.21
CA TYR A 34 9.24 10.43 -10.33
C TYR A 34 9.65 10.64 -8.88
N VAL A 35 8.78 11.29 -8.10
CA VAL A 35 9.01 11.58 -6.68
C VAL A 35 9.37 10.34 -5.88
N GLY A 36 8.61 9.25 -6.03
CA GLY A 36 8.88 8.01 -5.29
C GLY A 36 10.27 7.45 -5.54
N ASN A 37 10.75 7.52 -6.79
CA ASN A 37 12.09 6.99 -7.13
C ASN A 37 13.19 7.80 -6.45
N ARG A 38 13.06 9.12 -6.40
CA ARG A 38 14.04 9.99 -5.71
C ARG A 38 13.96 9.84 -4.20
N GLU A 39 12.77 9.96 -3.63
CA GLU A 39 12.56 10.05 -2.19
C GLU A 39 12.81 8.69 -1.49
N TRP A 40 12.65 7.58 -2.20
CA TRP A 40 12.92 6.24 -1.67
C TRP A 40 14.22 5.62 -2.17
N ASN A 41 15.06 6.39 -2.87
CA ASN A 41 16.32 5.91 -3.44
C ASN A 41 16.14 4.65 -4.31
N GLU A 42 15.12 4.64 -5.17
CA GLU A 42 14.88 3.54 -6.09
C GLU A 42 15.72 3.73 -7.36
N SER A 43 16.42 2.68 -7.76
CA SER A 43 17.25 2.67 -8.98
C SER A 43 17.18 1.32 -9.69
N GLY A 44 17.62 1.30 -10.96
CA GLY A 44 17.64 0.10 -11.79
C GLY A 44 16.44 -0.03 -12.74
N PRO A 45 16.44 -1.07 -13.60
CA PRO A 45 15.46 -1.23 -14.68
C PRO A 45 14.03 -1.51 -14.18
N TRP A 46 13.87 -1.86 -12.90
CA TRP A 46 12.59 -2.18 -12.27
C TRP A 46 11.88 -0.95 -11.67
N THR A 47 12.35 0.27 -11.93
CA THR A 47 11.84 1.52 -11.32
C THR A 47 10.78 2.25 -12.15
N ASP A 48 10.44 1.74 -13.32
CA ASP A 48 9.48 2.36 -14.22
C ASP A 48 8.11 2.53 -13.56
N ILE A 49 7.50 3.71 -13.66
CA ILE A 49 6.18 3.90 -13.04
C ILE A 49 5.11 3.22 -13.89
N VAL A 50 4.36 2.30 -13.28
CA VAL A 50 3.30 1.55 -13.94
C VAL A 50 1.96 2.13 -13.50
N GLY A 51 1.11 2.42 -14.48
CA GLY A 51 -0.22 2.99 -14.26
C GLY A 51 -0.22 4.53 -14.23
N PRO A 52 -1.41 5.14 -14.04
CA PRO A 52 -1.57 6.58 -14.06
C PRO A 52 -0.92 7.23 -12.83
N VAL A 53 -0.30 8.38 -13.05
CA VAL A 53 0.14 9.29 -11.99
C VAL A 53 -0.74 10.54 -12.05
N ALA A 54 -1.47 10.80 -10.97
CA ALA A 54 -2.26 12.02 -10.83
C ALA A 54 -1.43 13.09 -10.11
N PRO A 55 -1.64 14.38 -10.43
CA PRO A 55 -1.08 15.46 -9.61
C PRO A 55 -1.54 15.32 -8.15
N ARG A 56 -0.78 15.85 -7.20
CA ARG A 56 -1.16 15.89 -5.78
C ARG A 56 -1.89 17.19 -5.41
N GLY A 57 -2.77 17.09 -4.43
CA GLY A 57 -3.42 18.24 -3.79
C GLY A 57 -2.50 18.99 -2.83
N GLY A 58 -3.02 20.08 -2.25
CA GLY A 58 -2.45 20.72 -1.06
C GLY A 58 -2.49 19.82 0.17
N PRO A 59 -1.87 20.20 1.30
CA PRO A 59 -2.05 19.48 2.55
C PRO A 59 -3.54 19.52 2.91
N ALA A 60 -4.13 18.35 3.08
CA ALA A 60 -5.52 18.19 3.46
C ALA A 60 -5.63 17.16 4.58
N GLY A 61 -6.66 17.31 5.42
CA GLY A 61 -6.90 16.36 6.48
C GLY A 61 -8.15 16.66 7.28
N VAL A 62 -8.56 15.66 8.06
CA VAL A 62 -9.75 15.69 8.90
C VAL A 62 -9.38 15.09 10.25
N ILE A 63 -9.84 15.72 11.34
CA ILE A 63 -9.79 15.14 12.69
C ILE A 63 -11.21 14.76 13.08
N MET A 64 -11.38 13.47 13.40
CA MET A 64 -12.63 12.91 13.89
C MET A 64 -12.49 12.59 15.38
N HIS A 65 -13.49 12.95 16.18
CA HIS A 65 -13.59 12.57 17.58
C HIS A 65 -15.01 12.08 17.87
N ARG A 66 -15.14 10.83 18.32
CA ARG A 66 -16.43 10.18 18.63
C ARG A 66 -17.44 10.24 17.47
N GLY A 67 -16.95 10.08 16.24
CA GLY A 67 -17.77 10.12 15.03
C GLY A 67 -18.10 11.52 14.51
N GLU A 68 -17.66 12.57 15.19
CA GLU A 68 -17.87 13.95 14.77
C GLU A 68 -16.58 14.57 14.21
N ARG A 69 -16.72 15.32 13.12
CA ARG A 69 -15.63 16.15 12.58
C ARG A 69 -15.41 17.33 13.51
N VAL A 70 -14.20 17.44 14.07
CA VAL A 70 -13.82 18.52 14.99
C VAL A 70 -12.82 19.51 14.40
N ALA A 71 -12.14 19.14 13.31
CA ALA A 71 -11.33 20.03 12.49
C ALA A 71 -11.13 19.43 11.09
N ASP A 72 -10.91 20.28 10.10
CA ASP A 72 -10.48 19.93 8.76
C ASP A 72 -9.70 21.08 8.11
N TRP A 73 -8.88 20.77 7.12
CA TRP A 73 -8.08 21.74 6.37
C TRP A 73 -7.83 21.24 4.96
N GLY A 74 -7.52 22.19 4.06
CA GLY A 74 -7.31 21.90 2.65
C GLY A 74 -8.58 21.44 1.94
N ASP A 75 -8.41 20.88 0.74
CA ASP A 75 -9.49 20.27 -0.03
C ASP A 75 -9.66 18.80 0.36
N THR A 76 -10.59 18.54 1.29
CA THR A 76 -10.88 17.20 1.79
C THR A 76 -11.81 16.39 0.89
N THR A 77 -12.24 16.97 -0.24
CA THR A 77 -13.14 16.33 -1.21
C THR A 77 -12.42 15.82 -2.46
N ARG A 78 -11.13 16.14 -2.59
CA ARG A 78 -10.29 15.74 -3.70
C ARG A 78 -9.77 14.31 -3.55
N THR A 79 -9.87 13.53 -4.61
CA THR A 79 -9.16 12.24 -4.71
C THR A 79 -7.67 12.47 -4.94
N ASP A 80 -6.85 11.90 -4.06
CA ASP A 80 -5.39 11.93 -4.11
C ASP A 80 -4.82 10.52 -4.31
N MET A 81 -3.63 10.42 -4.89
CA MET A 81 -2.89 9.15 -4.89
C MET A 81 -2.59 8.77 -3.44
N THR A 82 -3.11 7.63 -3.00
CA THR A 82 -3.05 7.20 -1.59
C THR A 82 -1.79 6.42 -1.24
N PHE A 83 -0.96 6.08 -2.23
CA PHE A 83 0.26 5.27 -2.08
C PHE A 83 0.00 3.99 -1.26
N SER A 84 0.78 3.76 -0.20
CA SER A 84 0.70 2.55 0.60
C SER A 84 -0.57 2.40 1.44
N ILE A 85 -1.49 3.37 1.45
CA ILE A 85 -2.85 3.13 1.98
C ILE A 85 -3.52 1.98 1.22
N ALA A 86 -3.18 1.79 -0.07
CA ALA A 86 -3.64 0.65 -0.87
C ALA A 86 -3.41 -0.72 -0.18
N LYS A 87 -2.32 -0.87 0.59
CA LYS A 87 -1.99 -2.10 1.32
C LYS A 87 -3.00 -2.39 2.44
N SER A 88 -3.54 -1.34 3.06
CA SER A 88 -4.59 -1.45 4.07
C SER A 88 -5.90 -1.93 3.44
N TYR A 89 -6.25 -1.49 2.23
CA TYR A 89 -7.40 -2.02 1.51
C TYR A 89 -7.25 -3.51 1.21
N LEU A 90 -6.07 -3.97 0.81
CA LEU A 90 -5.78 -5.39 0.63
C LEU A 90 -5.93 -6.19 1.93
N SER A 91 -5.51 -5.62 3.07
CA SER A 91 -5.70 -6.25 4.39
C SER A 91 -7.18 -6.41 4.75
N VAL A 92 -8.00 -5.39 4.45
CA VAL A 92 -9.46 -5.46 4.65
C VAL A 92 -10.08 -6.52 3.72
N LEU A 93 -9.67 -6.56 2.45
CA LEU A 93 -10.13 -7.56 1.49
C LEU A 93 -9.73 -8.98 1.90
N ALA A 94 -8.54 -9.20 2.46
CA ALA A 94 -8.15 -10.48 3.03
C ALA A 94 -9.06 -10.87 4.21
N GLY A 95 -9.42 -9.91 5.08
CA GLY A 95 -10.39 -10.13 6.14
C GLY A 95 -11.78 -10.53 5.62
N LEU A 96 -12.24 -9.91 4.52
CA LEU A 96 -13.47 -10.31 3.84
C LEU A 96 -13.36 -11.72 3.24
N ALA A 97 -12.22 -12.07 2.63
CA ALA A 97 -11.99 -13.40 2.09
C ALA A 97 -12.01 -14.49 3.18
N VAL A 98 -11.45 -14.21 4.36
CA VAL A 98 -11.58 -15.12 5.53
C VAL A 98 -13.04 -15.24 5.97
N LYS A 99 -13.73 -14.11 6.12
CA LYS A 99 -15.15 -14.09 6.52
C LYS A 99 -16.04 -14.89 5.55
N ASP A 100 -15.74 -14.83 4.26
CA ASP A 100 -16.52 -15.48 3.20
C ASP A 100 -16.08 -16.95 2.97
N GLY A 101 -15.12 -17.48 3.74
CA GLY A 101 -14.60 -18.86 3.56
C GLY A 101 -13.78 -19.05 2.29
N LEU A 102 -13.26 -17.96 1.71
CA LEU A 102 -12.34 -18.01 0.57
C LEU A 102 -10.89 -18.25 1.02
N ILE A 103 -10.57 -17.90 2.26
CA ILE A 103 -9.31 -18.22 2.94
C ILE A 103 -9.68 -18.87 4.27
N ASP A 104 -9.55 -20.20 4.37
CA ASP A 104 -9.96 -20.96 5.55
C ASP A 104 -8.95 -20.87 6.70
N ASP A 105 -7.66 -20.82 6.37
CA ASP A 105 -6.57 -20.75 7.33
C ASP A 105 -5.49 -19.77 6.84
N LEU A 106 -5.10 -18.84 7.71
CA LEU A 106 -4.03 -17.89 7.43
C LEU A 106 -2.65 -18.55 7.46
N ASP A 107 -2.51 -19.68 8.14
CA ASP A 107 -1.27 -20.45 8.23
C ASP A 107 -1.14 -21.50 7.11
N ALA A 108 -2.17 -21.66 6.28
CA ALA A 108 -2.08 -22.48 5.07
C ALA A 108 -1.20 -21.79 3.99
N PRO A 109 -0.38 -22.56 3.26
CA PRO A 109 0.30 -22.06 2.06
C PRO A 109 -0.67 -21.47 1.04
N VAL A 110 -0.35 -20.31 0.48
CA VAL A 110 -1.18 -19.63 -0.53
C VAL A 110 -1.42 -20.54 -1.75
N GLY A 111 -0.39 -21.29 -2.14
CA GLY A 111 -0.42 -22.21 -3.29
C GLY A 111 -1.42 -23.36 -3.19
N GLU A 112 -1.94 -23.68 -1.98
CA GLU A 112 -3.00 -24.68 -1.82
C GLU A 112 -4.35 -24.22 -2.38
N SER A 113 -4.57 -22.90 -2.40
CA SER A 113 -5.85 -22.30 -2.80
C SER A 113 -5.73 -21.35 -4.01
N VAL A 114 -4.50 -21.00 -4.41
CA VAL A 114 -4.21 -20.17 -5.57
C VAL A 114 -3.28 -20.95 -6.50
N SER A 115 -3.82 -21.46 -7.60
CA SER A 115 -3.05 -22.15 -8.61
C SER A 115 -2.17 -21.19 -9.41
N GLY A 116 -1.03 -21.69 -9.90
CA GLY A 116 -0.13 -20.95 -10.78
C GLY A 116 1.31 -20.91 -10.27
N PRO A 117 2.22 -20.27 -11.02
CA PRO A 117 3.64 -20.34 -10.71
C PRO A 117 4.06 -19.46 -9.52
N HIS A 118 3.31 -18.41 -9.19
CA HIS A 118 3.72 -17.40 -8.21
C HIS A 118 3.86 -17.93 -6.78
N PHE A 119 3.14 -18.99 -6.41
CA PHE A 119 3.19 -19.64 -5.10
C PHE A 119 3.53 -21.13 -5.22
N ALA A 120 4.34 -21.50 -6.20
CA ALA A 120 4.79 -22.87 -6.44
C ALA A 120 6.28 -23.07 -6.11
N GLY A 121 6.74 -24.32 -6.15
CA GLY A 121 8.14 -24.69 -5.92
C GLY A 121 8.55 -24.69 -4.44
N ASP A 122 9.79 -25.10 -4.18
CA ASP A 122 10.28 -25.40 -2.83
C ASP A 122 10.28 -24.19 -1.88
N HIS A 123 10.46 -22.98 -2.43
CA HIS A 123 10.50 -21.75 -1.63
C HIS A 123 9.13 -21.08 -1.54
N ASN A 124 8.61 -20.55 -2.67
CA ASN A 124 7.34 -19.82 -2.67
C ASN A 124 6.14 -20.71 -2.30
N GLY A 125 6.20 -22.01 -2.55
CA GLY A 125 5.16 -22.98 -2.15
C GLY A 125 4.99 -23.15 -0.65
N ARG A 126 5.91 -22.64 0.17
CA ARG A 126 5.83 -22.65 1.65
C ARG A 126 5.30 -21.34 2.23
N ILE A 127 5.01 -20.35 1.39
CA ILE A 127 4.55 -19.03 1.82
C ILE A 127 3.07 -19.11 2.20
N THR A 128 2.74 -18.72 3.43
CA THR A 128 1.38 -18.70 3.94
C THR A 128 0.73 -17.34 3.72
N TRP A 129 -0.60 -17.28 3.83
CA TRP A 129 -1.34 -16.02 3.81
C TRP A 129 -0.86 -15.06 4.89
N ARG A 130 -0.58 -15.57 6.10
CA ARG A 130 -0.03 -14.81 7.22
C ARG A 130 1.29 -14.17 6.84
N HIS A 131 2.18 -14.91 6.16
CA HIS A 131 3.47 -14.36 5.77
C HIS A 131 3.34 -13.17 4.80
N MET A 132 2.39 -13.25 3.86
CA MET A 132 2.11 -12.14 2.94
C MET A 132 1.55 -10.93 3.68
N LEU A 133 0.59 -11.13 4.58
CA LEU A 133 -0.08 -10.07 5.34
C LEU A 133 0.83 -9.41 6.39
N GLN A 134 1.90 -10.09 6.81
CA GLN A 134 2.87 -9.59 7.78
C GLN A 134 4.16 -9.06 7.15
N MET A 135 4.25 -9.02 5.81
CA MET A 135 5.43 -8.56 5.08
C MET A 135 6.73 -9.29 5.47
N ASN A 136 6.62 -10.58 5.76
CA ASN A 136 7.76 -11.44 6.08
C ASN A 136 7.81 -12.71 5.21
N SER A 137 7.22 -12.64 4.02
CA SER A 137 7.10 -13.79 3.11
C SER A 137 8.40 -14.29 2.52
N GLU A 138 9.42 -13.44 2.43
CA GLU A 138 10.62 -13.72 1.65
C GLU A 138 10.29 -14.13 0.20
N TRP A 139 9.11 -13.74 -0.31
CA TRP A 139 8.64 -14.09 -1.66
C TRP A 139 9.62 -13.60 -2.72
N ARG A 140 9.89 -14.45 -3.72
CA ARG A 140 10.76 -14.13 -4.86
C ARG A 140 10.03 -14.28 -6.18
N GLY A 141 10.27 -13.35 -7.11
CA GLY A 141 9.84 -13.47 -8.49
C GLY A 141 9.49 -12.13 -9.13
N GLU A 142 8.86 -12.23 -10.30
CA GLU A 142 8.34 -11.10 -11.03
C GLU A 142 6.81 -11.17 -11.08
N ILE A 143 6.14 -10.04 -10.87
CA ILE A 143 4.71 -9.91 -11.13
C ILE A 143 4.39 -8.52 -11.67
N PHE A 144 3.50 -8.47 -12.67
CA PHE A 144 3.14 -7.24 -13.40
C PHE A 144 4.35 -6.47 -13.96
N GLY A 145 5.36 -7.20 -14.46
CA GLY A 145 6.58 -6.63 -15.04
C GLY A 145 7.55 -6.04 -14.02
N LYS A 146 7.41 -6.40 -12.74
CA LYS A 146 8.26 -5.91 -11.63
C LYS A 146 8.89 -7.07 -10.89
N ASP A 147 10.22 -7.11 -10.85
CA ASP A 147 10.98 -8.03 -10.00
C ASP A 147 10.96 -7.54 -8.55
N ASP A 148 10.78 -8.45 -7.59
CA ASP A 148 10.77 -8.09 -6.17
C ASP A 148 12.12 -7.60 -5.63
N GLN A 149 13.19 -7.73 -6.42
CA GLN A 149 14.48 -7.11 -6.13
C GLN A 149 14.34 -5.61 -5.80
N VAL A 150 13.38 -4.89 -6.40
CA VAL A 150 13.14 -3.47 -6.09
C VAL A 150 12.81 -3.22 -4.61
N ASP A 151 12.28 -4.23 -3.90
CA ASP A 151 11.91 -4.16 -2.49
C ASP A 151 13.08 -4.49 -1.54
N HIS A 152 14.16 -5.08 -2.06
CA HIS A 152 15.24 -5.58 -1.22
C HIS A 152 16.02 -4.46 -0.56
N TYR A 153 16.40 -4.68 0.71
CA TYR A 153 17.05 -3.70 1.58
C TYR A 153 16.23 -2.42 1.77
N ARG A 154 14.91 -2.49 1.62
CA ARG A 154 14.03 -1.35 1.88
C ARG A 154 13.71 -1.23 3.37
N GLN A 155 13.95 -0.04 3.90
CA GLN A 155 13.56 0.37 5.24
C GLN A 155 12.64 1.59 5.19
N ILE A 156 11.73 1.69 6.16
CA ILE A 156 10.82 2.82 6.33
C ILE A 156 10.98 3.41 7.73
N GLY A 157 10.65 4.69 7.87
CA GLY A 157 10.69 5.42 9.14
C GLY A 157 11.94 6.27 9.34
N VAL A 158 11.96 6.99 10.45
CA VAL A 158 13.06 7.90 10.80
C VAL A 158 14.35 7.10 10.99
N GLY A 159 15.41 7.49 10.29
CA GLY A 159 16.72 6.81 10.35
C GLY A 159 16.85 5.57 9.47
N ALA A 160 15.90 5.33 8.55
CA ALA A 160 16.01 4.26 7.56
C ALA A 160 17.27 4.41 6.68
N ASP A 161 18.02 3.31 6.52
CA ASP A 161 19.13 3.22 5.57
C ASP A 161 18.68 2.47 4.31
N ASN A 162 18.50 3.22 3.22
CA ASN A 162 18.14 2.71 1.90
C ASN A 162 19.32 2.77 0.91
N SER A 163 20.57 2.88 1.37
CA SER A 163 21.76 2.96 0.51
C SER A 163 21.96 1.72 -0.37
N ARG A 164 21.43 0.57 0.06
CA ARG A 164 21.48 -0.71 -0.65
C ARG A 164 20.14 -1.11 -1.28
N LYS A 165 19.12 -0.25 -1.20
CA LYS A 165 17.79 -0.58 -1.74
C LYS A 165 17.89 -0.98 -3.21
N GLY A 166 17.21 -2.06 -3.59
CA GLY A 166 17.24 -2.57 -4.95
C GLY A 166 18.42 -3.50 -5.25
N GLN A 167 19.36 -3.71 -4.32
CA GLN A 167 20.37 -4.76 -4.46
C GLN A 167 19.75 -6.12 -4.16
N LEU A 168 20.08 -7.12 -4.98
CA LEU A 168 19.61 -8.48 -4.73
C LEU A 168 20.15 -9.00 -3.38
N ARG A 169 19.30 -9.73 -2.65
CA ARG A 169 19.56 -10.28 -1.33
C ARG A 169 19.28 -11.77 -1.39
N ASP A 170 20.09 -12.55 -0.68
CA ASP A 170 19.76 -13.94 -0.41
C ASP A 170 18.61 -14.00 0.59
N VAL A 171 17.46 -14.52 0.13
CA VAL A 171 16.27 -14.63 0.96
C VAL A 171 16.35 -15.81 1.92
N GLY A 172 15.82 -15.61 3.13
CA GLY A 172 15.68 -16.64 4.16
C GLY A 172 14.40 -17.47 3.96
N ALA A 173 14.06 -18.30 4.94
CA ALA A 173 12.80 -19.04 4.91
C ALA A 173 11.59 -18.09 5.07
N PRO A 174 10.41 -18.39 4.50
CA PRO A 174 9.20 -17.62 4.76
C PRO A 174 8.95 -17.46 6.26
N GLY A 175 8.69 -16.22 6.68
CA GLY A 175 8.53 -15.83 8.09
C GLY A 175 9.81 -15.37 8.78
N SER A 176 11.00 -15.57 8.19
CA SER A 176 12.27 -15.33 8.90
C SER A 176 12.69 -13.87 8.99
N TYR A 177 12.18 -12.99 8.12
CA TYR A 177 12.63 -11.60 8.04
C TYR A 177 11.50 -10.68 7.61
N TYR A 178 11.30 -9.59 8.34
CA TYR A 178 10.38 -8.53 7.95
C TYR A 178 11.08 -7.56 7.00
N GLU A 179 10.44 -7.26 5.87
CA GLU A 179 10.93 -6.29 4.90
C GLU A 179 9.73 -5.55 4.31
N TYR A 180 9.74 -4.21 4.38
CA TYR A 180 8.66 -3.43 3.79
C TYR A 180 8.74 -3.55 2.26
N ASN A 181 7.65 -3.95 1.60
CA ASN A 181 7.68 -4.37 0.20
C ASN A 181 6.43 -3.93 -0.59
N ASP A 182 6.59 -3.75 -1.90
CA ASP A 182 5.55 -3.37 -2.85
C ASP A 182 5.23 -4.51 -3.84
N VAL A 183 6.24 -5.15 -4.43
CA VAL A 183 6.04 -6.23 -5.41
C VAL A 183 5.49 -7.49 -4.75
N ARG A 184 5.96 -7.83 -3.54
CA ARG A 184 5.36 -8.97 -2.81
C ARG A 184 3.91 -8.66 -2.40
N VAL A 185 3.55 -7.39 -2.19
CA VAL A 185 2.15 -6.97 -2.03
C VAL A 185 1.36 -7.10 -3.35
N ASN A 186 1.96 -6.87 -4.51
CA ASN A 186 1.31 -7.17 -5.79
C ASN A 186 1.00 -8.67 -5.92
N ALA A 187 1.88 -9.56 -5.45
CA ALA A 187 1.61 -11.00 -5.39
C ALA A 187 0.44 -11.34 -4.43
N LEU A 188 0.31 -10.63 -3.30
CA LEU A 188 -0.88 -10.74 -2.43
C LEU A 188 -2.15 -10.25 -3.14
N ALA A 189 -2.09 -9.13 -3.85
CA ALA A 189 -3.23 -8.60 -4.60
C ALA A 189 -3.67 -9.58 -5.70
N TYR A 190 -2.73 -10.19 -6.42
CA TYR A 190 -3.01 -11.26 -7.37
C TYR A 190 -3.67 -12.48 -6.70
N ALA A 191 -3.13 -12.93 -5.56
CA ALA A 191 -3.71 -14.06 -4.82
C ALA A 191 -5.16 -13.77 -4.40
N LEU A 192 -5.43 -12.58 -3.85
CA LEU A 192 -6.79 -12.16 -3.47
C LEU A 192 -7.71 -12.06 -4.68
N LEU A 193 -7.23 -11.53 -5.81
CA LEU A 193 -7.98 -11.49 -7.08
C LEU A 193 -8.41 -12.90 -7.48
N CYS A 194 -7.51 -13.89 -7.42
CA CYS A 194 -7.84 -15.29 -7.71
C CYS A 194 -8.87 -15.87 -6.74
N ARG A 195 -8.80 -15.54 -5.44
CA ARG A 195 -9.76 -16.04 -4.44
C ARG A 195 -11.14 -15.43 -4.61
N PHE A 196 -11.24 -14.15 -4.92
CA PHE A 196 -12.53 -13.50 -5.18
C PHE A 196 -13.09 -13.82 -6.56
N GLY A 197 -12.24 -14.14 -7.55
CA GLY A 197 -12.65 -14.41 -8.93
C GLY A 197 -13.22 -13.18 -9.65
N ARG A 198 -13.01 -11.97 -9.12
CA ARG A 198 -13.49 -10.70 -9.67
C ARG A 198 -12.59 -9.53 -9.24
N PRO A 199 -12.62 -8.39 -9.95
CA PRO A 199 -11.75 -7.25 -9.65
C PRO A 199 -11.86 -6.78 -8.20
N LEU A 200 -10.71 -6.66 -7.52
CA LEU A 200 -10.66 -6.22 -6.12
C LEU A 200 -11.29 -4.84 -5.86
N PRO A 201 -11.17 -3.84 -6.76
CA PRO A 201 -11.85 -2.56 -6.59
C PRO A 201 -13.37 -2.71 -6.52
N GLU A 202 -13.98 -3.64 -7.26
CA GLU A 202 -15.43 -3.86 -7.18
C GLU A 202 -15.84 -4.46 -5.84
N VAL A 203 -15.06 -5.40 -5.31
CA VAL A 203 -15.31 -5.98 -3.98
C VAL A 203 -15.17 -4.90 -2.91
N LEU A 204 -14.13 -4.07 -2.99
CA LEU A 204 -13.92 -2.95 -2.07
C LEU A 204 -15.08 -1.95 -2.16
N HIS A 205 -15.52 -1.62 -3.37
CA HIS A 205 -16.65 -0.73 -3.62
C HIS A 205 -17.92 -1.25 -2.93
N GLU A 206 -18.36 -2.45 -3.32
CA GLU A 206 -19.62 -3.05 -2.90
C GLU A 206 -19.64 -3.35 -1.38
N ARG A 207 -18.53 -3.86 -0.84
CA ARG A 207 -18.52 -4.47 0.51
C ARG A 207 -18.01 -3.54 1.59
N ILE A 208 -17.33 -2.45 1.24
CA ILE A 208 -16.74 -1.51 2.20
C ILE A 208 -17.16 -0.07 1.90
N MET A 209 -16.85 0.44 0.70
CA MET A 209 -17.02 1.86 0.38
C MET A 209 -18.49 2.28 0.32
N ASP A 210 -19.35 1.50 -0.32
CA ASP A 210 -20.81 1.73 -0.36
C ASP A 210 -21.43 1.69 1.05
N PRO A 211 -21.19 0.66 1.89
CA PRO A 211 -21.70 0.61 3.26
C PRO A 211 -21.30 1.80 4.14
N ILE A 212 -20.08 2.32 3.98
CA ILE A 212 -19.60 3.48 4.73
C ILE A 212 -19.95 4.81 4.06
N ARG A 213 -20.62 4.77 2.89
CA ARG A 213 -21.01 5.92 2.08
C ARG A 213 -19.81 6.79 1.69
N ALA A 214 -18.71 6.15 1.30
CA ALA A 214 -17.61 6.84 0.65
C ALA A 214 -18.06 7.47 -0.69
N SER A 215 -17.26 8.37 -1.25
CA SER A 215 -17.52 8.91 -2.60
C SER A 215 -17.40 7.80 -3.66
N GLY A 216 -17.77 8.07 -4.91
CA GLY A 216 -17.67 7.09 -6.00
C GLY A 216 -16.35 7.15 -6.78
N ASP A 217 -15.49 8.12 -6.47
CA ASP A 217 -14.32 8.53 -7.23
C ASP A 217 -12.99 8.36 -6.48
N TRP A 218 -12.98 7.55 -5.42
CA TRP A 218 -11.80 7.23 -4.60
C TRP A 218 -10.70 6.48 -5.36
#